data_AF-A0A017T6R8-F1
#
_entry.id   AF-A0A017T6R8-F1
#
_cell.length_a   1.000
_cell.length_b   1.000
_cell.length_c   1.000
_cell.angle_alpha   90.00
_cell.angle_beta   90.00
_cell.angle_gamma   90.00
#
_symmetry.space_group_name_H-M   'P 1'
#
loop_
_entity.id
_entity.type
_entity.pdbx_description
1 polymer ?
#
loop_
_entity_poly.entity_id
_entity_poly.type
_entity_poly.pdbx_seq_one_letter_code
_entity_poly.pdbx_strand_id
1 'polypeptide(L)'
;MFEIKIEASRSKGINNMQIFCFDMMLMELWAKRGRGPGFLIHDAHLFDGVDARQVAHALDIGAKRAAESGFQYIVTMNEDAVPRAELSSLVDFDFDSHVLDVTLTDASEDGGLFGFRFE
;
A
#
# COMPACT_ATOMS: atom_id res chain seq x y z
N MET A 1 -19.37 -18.71 15.79
CA MET A 1 -18.96 -18.19 14.48
C MET A 1 -19.65 -16.84 14.32
N PHE A 2 -18.91 -15.74 14.42
CA PHE A 2 -19.45 -14.40 14.18
C PHE A 2 -19.46 -14.18 12.67
N GLU A 3 -20.63 -14.26 12.07
CA GLU A 3 -20.83 -14.01 10.65
C GLU A 3 -21.57 -12.67 10.49
N ILE A 4 -20.84 -11.64 10.08
CA ILE A 4 -21.41 -10.33 9.76
C ILE A 4 -21.90 -10.39 8.31
N LYS A 5 -23.18 -10.72 8.10
CA LYS A 5 -23.85 -10.57 6.81
C LYS A 5 -24.27 -9.11 6.63
N ILE A 6 -23.62 -8.43 5.70
CA ILE A 6 -24.02 -7.11 5.19
C ILE A 6 -24.42 -7.31 3.73
N GLU A 7 -25.73 -7.26 3.48
CA GLU A 7 -26.32 -7.24 2.13
C GLU A 7 -26.21 -5.84 1.53
N ALA A 8 -25.11 -5.62 0.83
CA ALA A 8 -24.97 -4.67 -0.26
C ALA A 8 -23.86 -5.24 -1.12
N SER A 9 -23.97 -5.21 -2.45
CA SER A 9 -22.90 -5.67 -3.35
C SER A 9 -21.56 -5.07 -2.92
N ARG A 10 -20.71 -5.81 -2.20
CA ARG A 10 -19.45 -5.29 -1.69
C ARG A 10 -18.60 -4.95 -2.91
N SER A 11 -18.40 -3.66 -3.18
CA SER A 11 -17.52 -3.26 -4.27
C SER A 11 -16.12 -3.81 -3.96
N LYS A 12 -15.39 -4.25 -4.99
CA LYS A 12 -14.03 -4.75 -4.87
C LYS A 12 -13.17 -3.83 -3.99
N GLY A 13 -13.29 -2.52 -4.19
CA GLY A 13 -12.57 -1.51 -3.41
C GLY A 13 -12.90 -1.51 -1.91
N ILE A 14 -14.17 -1.70 -1.51
CA ILE A 14 -14.51 -1.79 -0.07
C ILE A 14 -13.83 -3.00 0.57
N ASN A 15 -13.87 -4.15 -0.10
CA ASN A 15 -13.25 -5.36 0.43
C ASN A 15 -11.72 -5.21 0.52
N ASN A 16 -11.10 -4.59 -0.47
CA ASN A 16 -9.68 -4.30 -0.45
C ASN A 16 -9.29 -3.36 0.70
N MET A 17 -10.09 -2.30 0.95
CA MET A 17 -9.82 -1.42 2.09
C MET A 17 -10.03 -2.11 3.44
N GLN A 18 -10.88 -3.13 3.51
CA GLN A 18 -10.99 -3.98 4.71
C GLN A 18 -9.73 -4.83 4.93
N ILE A 19 -9.15 -5.39 3.86
CA ILE A 19 -7.88 -6.11 3.90
C ILE A 19 -6.76 -5.18 4.39
N PHE A 20 -6.63 -4.00 3.78
CA PHE A 20 -5.67 -2.98 4.20
C PHE A 20 -5.75 -2.69 5.71
N CYS A 21 -6.96 -2.40 6.21
CA CYS A 21 -7.15 -2.08 7.63
C CYS A 21 -6.81 -3.27 8.55
N PHE A 22 -7.16 -4.49 8.13
CA PHE A 22 -6.88 -5.70 8.88
C PHE A 22 -5.38 -5.99 8.96
N ASP A 23 -4.67 -5.90 7.84
CA ASP A 23 -3.23 -6.16 7.76
C ASP A 23 -2.43 -5.12 8.55
N MET A 24 -2.80 -3.84 8.45
CA MET A 24 -2.21 -2.78 9.27
C MET A 24 -2.39 -3.04 10.78
N MET A 25 -3.62 -3.39 11.19
CA MET A 25 -3.91 -3.70 12.59
C MET A 25 -3.08 -4.89 13.09
N LEU A 26 -2.96 -5.96 12.28
CA LEU A 26 -2.12 -7.11 12.63
C LEU A 26 -0.64 -6.72 12.76
N MET A 27 -0.14 -5.90 11.84
CA MET A 27 1.25 -5.46 11.85
C MET A 27 1.57 -4.61 13.07
N GLU A 28 0.71 -3.66 13.45
CA GLU A 28 0.88 -2.90 14.68
C GLU A 28 0.88 -3.81 15.92
N LEU A 29 0.00 -4.82 15.95
CA LEU A 29 -0.08 -5.79 17.05
C LEU A 29 1.16 -6.69 17.14
N TRP A 30 1.78 -7.03 16.02
CA TRP A 30 3.01 -7.81 15.99
C TRP A 30 4.23 -6.97 16.36
N ALA A 31 4.33 -5.76 15.82
CA ALA A 31 5.40 -4.82 16.13
C ALA A 31 5.44 -4.50 17.63
N LYS A 32 4.29 -4.22 18.26
CA LYS A 32 4.17 -4.02 19.72
C LYS A 32 4.64 -5.22 20.57
N ARG A 33 4.61 -6.43 20.01
CA ARG A 33 5.06 -7.66 20.68
C ARG A 33 6.50 -8.06 20.33
N GLY A 34 7.19 -7.27 19.51
CA GLY A 34 8.52 -7.62 19.00
C GLY A 34 8.51 -8.90 18.17
N ARG A 35 7.43 -9.14 17.42
CA ARG A 35 7.23 -10.32 16.57
C ARG A 35 7.01 -9.91 15.11
N GLY A 36 7.10 -10.90 14.23
CA GLY A 36 6.86 -10.71 12.81
C GLY A 36 8.11 -10.24 12.05
N PRO A 37 7.98 -10.02 10.74
CA PRO A 37 9.11 -9.75 9.86
C PRO A 37 9.64 -8.31 9.92
N GLY A 38 8.94 -7.39 10.59
CA GLY A 38 9.30 -5.96 10.64
C GLY A 38 8.91 -5.17 9.39
N PHE A 39 8.21 -5.77 8.44
CA PHE A 39 7.71 -5.10 7.25
C PHE A 39 6.33 -5.64 6.79
N LEU A 40 5.62 -4.83 6.02
CA LEU A 40 4.36 -5.17 5.34
C LEU A 40 4.48 -4.77 3.87
N ILE A 41 4.11 -5.67 2.96
CA ILE A 41 4.13 -5.42 1.51
C ILE A 41 2.72 -5.59 0.96
N HIS A 42 2.25 -4.59 0.22
CA HIS A 42 1.05 -4.69 -0.60
C HIS A 42 1.39 -4.45 -2.06
N ASP A 43 0.79 -5.23 -2.95
CA ASP A 43 0.92 -5.01 -4.38
C ASP A 43 -0.14 -4.02 -4.90
N ALA A 44 -0.08 -3.68 -6.19
CA ALA A 44 -0.99 -2.71 -6.79
C ALA A 44 -2.46 -3.17 -6.75
N HIS A 45 -2.71 -4.49 -6.75
CA HIS A 45 -4.07 -5.06 -6.77
C HIS A 45 -4.89 -4.69 -5.53
N LEU A 46 -4.23 -4.38 -4.40
CA LEU A 46 -4.93 -3.89 -3.22
C LEU A 46 -5.69 -2.59 -3.51
N PHE A 47 -5.20 -1.73 -4.40
CA PHE A 47 -5.83 -0.44 -4.69
C PHE A 47 -6.78 -0.48 -5.89
N ASP A 48 -6.92 -1.63 -6.55
CA ASP A 48 -7.81 -1.79 -7.70
C ASP A 48 -9.28 -1.49 -7.36
N GLY A 49 -9.87 -0.53 -8.09
CA GLY A 49 -11.27 -0.18 -7.94
C GLY A 49 -11.61 0.53 -6.61
N VAL A 50 -10.59 1.05 -5.92
CA VAL A 50 -10.71 1.95 -4.77
C VAL A 50 -10.77 3.40 -5.28
N ASP A 51 -11.58 4.26 -4.65
CA ASP A 51 -11.63 5.69 -4.97
C ASP A 51 -10.26 6.34 -4.70
N ALA A 52 -9.78 7.20 -5.62
CA ALA A 52 -8.43 7.79 -5.55
C ALA A 52 -8.14 8.49 -4.22
N ARG A 53 -9.16 9.12 -3.59
CA ARG A 53 -8.99 9.76 -2.27
C ARG A 53 -8.75 8.72 -1.18
N GLN A 54 -9.44 7.59 -1.25
CA GLN A 54 -9.22 6.49 -0.31
C GLN A 54 -7.83 5.87 -0.47
N VAL A 55 -7.32 5.76 -1.71
CA VAL A 55 -5.93 5.31 -1.97
C VAL A 55 -4.93 6.30 -1.36
N ALA A 56 -5.07 7.60 -1.63
CA ALA A 56 -4.21 8.63 -1.05
C ALA A 56 -4.21 8.59 0.49
N HIS A 57 -5.38 8.50 1.12
CA HIS A 57 -5.49 8.37 2.57
C HIS A 57 -4.89 7.05 3.09
N ALA A 58 -5.04 5.94 2.37
CA ALA A 58 -4.46 4.67 2.77
C ALA A 58 -2.92 4.71 2.77
N LEU A 59 -2.31 5.37 1.77
CA LEU A 59 -0.87 5.57 1.71
C LEU A 59 -0.37 6.44 2.87
N ASP A 60 -1.04 7.56 3.14
CA ASP A 60 -0.72 8.44 4.28
C ASP A 60 -0.84 7.71 5.62
N ILE A 61 -1.97 7.03 5.85
CA ILE A 61 -2.17 6.23 7.07
C ILE A 61 -1.11 5.13 7.19
N GLY A 62 -0.82 4.42 6.10
CA GLY A 62 0.18 3.35 6.10
C GLY A 62 1.55 3.86 6.49
N ALA A 63 1.99 4.98 5.91
CA ALA A 63 3.27 5.61 6.25
C ALA A 63 3.33 6.05 7.73
N LYS A 64 2.27 6.70 8.23
CA LYS A 64 2.16 7.12 9.63
C LYS A 64 2.20 5.94 10.60
N ARG A 65 1.41 4.89 10.35
CA ARG A 65 1.38 3.69 11.22
C ARG A 65 2.69 2.93 11.22
N ALA A 66 3.32 2.81 10.06
CA ALA A 66 4.65 2.20 9.92
C ALA A 66 5.69 2.94 10.77
N ALA A 67 5.75 4.27 10.65
CA ALA A 67 6.66 5.11 11.43
C ALA A 67 6.37 5.04 12.95
N GLU A 68 5.10 5.14 13.36
CA GLU A 68 4.69 5.08 14.77
C GLU A 68 4.96 3.72 15.43
N SER A 69 4.78 2.63 14.68
CA SER A 69 4.87 1.27 15.22
C SER A 69 6.23 0.60 14.97
N GLY A 70 7.13 1.22 14.20
CA GLY A 70 8.47 0.71 13.96
C GLY A 70 8.54 -0.48 12.99
N PHE A 71 7.73 -0.46 11.94
CA PHE A 71 7.83 -1.42 10.82
C PHE A 71 7.94 -0.68 9.48
N GLN A 72 8.40 -1.36 8.43
CA GLN A 72 8.43 -0.79 7.07
C GLN A 72 7.14 -1.12 6.33
N TYR A 73 6.49 -0.12 5.73
CA TYR A 73 5.37 -0.34 4.82
C TYR A 73 5.84 -0.10 3.38
N ILE A 74 5.72 -1.12 2.54
CA ILE A 74 6.17 -1.14 1.15
C ILE A 74 4.96 -1.38 0.26
N VAL A 75 4.82 -0.56 -0.77
CA VAL A 75 3.73 -0.70 -1.74
C VAL A 75 4.32 -0.67 -3.14
N THR A 76 3.93 -1.63 -3.99
CA THR A 76 4.16 -1.52 -5.43
C THR A 76 2.96 -0.87 -6.08
N MET A 77 3.16 0.13 -6.92
CA MET A 77 2.08 0.78 -7.68
C MET A 77 2.51 0.96 -9.12
N ASN A 78 1.56 0.85 -10.05
CA ASN A 78 1.75 1.32 -11.41
C ASN A 78 1.70 2.86 -11.40
N GLU A 79 2.51 3.50 -12.25
CA GLU A 79 2.63 4.96 -12.29
C GLU A 79 1.28 5.66 -12.60
N ASP A 80 0.47 5.06 -13.47
CA ASP A 80 -0.86 5.56 -13.86
C ASP A 80 -1.91 5.41 -12.76
N ALA A 81 -1.68 4.52 -11.79
CA ALA A 81 -2.56 4.29 -10.64
C ALA A 81 -2.25 5.21 -9.45
N VAL A 82 -1.19 6.01 -9.49
CA VAL A 82 -0.81 6.92 -8.40
C VAL A 82 -1.77 8.12 -8.37
N PRO A 83 -2.52 8.34 -7.26
CA PRO A 83 -3.50 9.43 -7.16
C PRO A 83 -2.82 10.77 -6.84
N ARG A 84 -1.99 11.27 -7.77
CA ARG A 84 -1.12 12.44 -7.54
C ARG A 84 -1.87 13.69 -7.09
N ALA A 85 -3.06 13.93 -7.63
CA ALA A 85 -3.87 15.11 -7.30
C ALA A 85 -4.37 15.06 -5.85
N GLU A 86 -4.86 13.90 -5.42
CA GLU A 86 -5.33 13.65 -4.06
C GLU A 86 -4.18 13.66 -3.06
N LEU A 87 -3.03 13.07 -3.43
CA LEU A 87 -1.81 13.09 -2.62
C LEU A 87 -1.31 14.52 -2.38
N SER A 88 -1.27 15.34 -3.42
CA SER A 88 -0.86 16.75 -3.33
C SER A 88 -1.79 17.60 -2.46
N SER A 89 -3.02 17.12 -2.19
CA SER A 89 -3.99 17.81 -1.34
C SER A 89 -3.83 17.51 0.15
N LEU A 90 -3.02 16.51 0.52
CA LEU A 90 -2.75 16.15 1.91
C LEU A 90 -1.68 17.10 2.48
N VAL A 91 -1.99 17.73 3.61
CA VAL A 91 -1.14 18.78 4.22
C VAL A 91 0.17 18.22 4.78
N ASP A 92 0.11 17.02 5.38
CA ASP A 92 1.23 16.42 6.14
C ASP A 92 1.71 15.10 5.52
N PHE A 93 1.63 14.97 4.19
CA PHE A 93 2.09 13.77 3.49
C PHE A 93 2.86 14.12 2.22
N ASP A 94 4.19 14.03 2.31
CA ASP A 94 5.08 14.18 1.16
C ASP A 94 5.28 12.82 0.48
N PHE A 95 4.43 12.53 -0.50
CA PHE A 95 4.49 11.26 -1.23
C PHE A 95 5.83 11.02 -1.93
N ASP A 96 6.41 12.05 -2.55
CA ASP A 96 7.63 11.90 -3.34
C ASP A 96 8.83 11.53 -2.47
N SER A 97 8.83 11.92 -1.19
CA SER A 97 9.85 11.47 -0.21
C SER A 97 9.80 9.96 0.11
N HIS A 98 8.70 9.29 -0.24
CA HIS A 98 8.50 7.85 -0.03
C HIS A 98 8.69 7.01 -1.30
N VAL A 99 8.89 7.65 -2.46
CA VAL A 99 9.14 6.96 -3.73
C VAL A 99 10.61 6.52 -3.78
N LEU A 100 10.85 5.27 -4.14
CA LEU A 100 12.21 4.76 -4.34
C LEU A 100 12.78 5.30 -5.66
N ASP A 101 14.08 5.65 -5.68
CA ASP A 101 14.80 6.03 -6.91
C ASP A 101 14.79 4.90 -7.97
N VAL A 102 14.64 3.66 -7.51
CA VAL A 102 14.60 2.47 -8.36
C VAL A 102 13.19 2.29 -8.92
N THR A 103 13.05 2.49 -10.23
CA THR A 103 11.81 2.24 -10.99
C THR A 103 11.97 0.98 -11.83
N LEU A 104 11.04 0.02 -11.69
CA LEU A 104 11.00 -1.16 -12.54
C LEU A 104 10.30 -0.84 -13.86
N THR A 105 10.93 -1.20 -14.99
CA THR A 105 10.42 -0.90 -16.34
C THR A 105 10.79 -1.98 -17.35
N ASP A 106 9.86 -2.25 -18.26
CA ASP A 106 10.08 -3.13 -19.42
C ASP A 106 10.70 -2.41 -20.62
N ALA A 107 10.94 -1.10 -20.51
CA ALA A 107 11.52 -0.30 -21.59
C ALA A 107 13.05 -0.49 -21.76
N SER A 108 13.74 -1.04 -20.75
CA SER A 108 15.18 -1.30 -20.80
C SER A 108 15.53 -2.72 -20.34
N GLU A 109 16.66 -3.24 -20.84
CA GLU A 109 17.18 -4.57 -20.50
C GLU A 109 17.53 -4.69 -19.00
N ASP A 110 17.97 -3.60 -18.40
CA ASP A 110 18.33 -3.50 -16.98
C ASP A 110 17.17 -3.05 -16.08
N GLY A 111 16.00 -2.71 -16.65
CA GLY A 111 14.85 -2.21 -15.90
C GLY A 111 14.07 -3.28 -15.13
N GLY A 112 14.45 -4.56 -15.27
CA GLY A 112 13.83 -5.67 -14.53
C GLY A 112 14.26 -5.72 -13.07
N LEU A 113 13.53 -6.47 -12.25
CA LEU A 113 13.79 -6.63 -10.80
C LEU A 113 15.23 -7.04 -10.47
N PHE A 114 15.88 -7.81 -11.36
CA PHE A 114 17.24 -8.30 -11.17
C PHE A 114 18.32 -7.42 -11.80
N GLY A 115 17.95 -6.33 -12.48
CA GLY A 115 18.89 -5.53 -13.26
C GLY A 115 19.31 -6.16 -14.59
N PHE A 116 18.64 -7.25 -15.01
CA PHE A 116 18.82 -7.94 -16.30
C PHE A 116 17.56 -8.76 -16.64
N ARG A 117 17.45 -9.22 -17.90
CA ARG A 117 16.41 -10.14 -18.37
C ARG A 117 16.94 -11.57 -18.49
N PHE A 118 16.11 -12.55 -18.16
CA PHE A 118 16.44 -13.96 -18.39
C PHE A 118 16.24 -14.27 -19.88
N GLU A 119 17.24 -14.92 -20.49
CA GLU A 119 17.16 -15.49 -21.85
C GLU A 119 16.36 -16.80 -21.89
#